data_AF-A0A512BRU4-F1
#
_entry.id   AF-A0A512BRU4-F1
#
_cell.length_a   1.000
_cell.length_b   1.000
_cell.length_c   1.000
_cell.angle_alpha   90.00
_cell.angle_beta   90.00
_cell.angle_gamma   90.00
#
_symmetry.space_group_name_H-M   'P 1'
#
loop_
_entity.id
_entity.type
_entity.pdbx_description
1 polymer ?
#
loop_
_entity_poly.entity_id
_entity_poly.type
_entity_poly.pdbx_seq_one_letter_code
_entity_poly.pdbx_strand_id
1 'polypeptide(L)' 'MNNLRIAEPSPQYQTALLEARARQCRFIVSEDLRDAVCCGAPTSETSSWCEWHRQIVYTPRSERDRRRAA' A
#
# COMPACT_ATOMS: atom_id res chain seq x y z
N MET A 1 -5.93 -2.40 -24.36
CA MET A 1 -5.72 -1.90 -22.98
C MET A 1 -4.48 -2.61 -22.46
N ASN A 2 -3.35 -1.90 -22.34
CA ASN A 2 -2.08 -2.53 -21.94
C ASN A 2 -2.20 -3.06 -20.52
N ASN A 3 -2.11 -4.38 -20.39
CA ASN A 3 -2.02 -5.10 -19.12
C ASN A 3 -0.60 -4.92 -18.54
N LEU A 4 -0.22 -3.66 -18.25
CA LEU A 4 0.98 -3.38 -17.48
C LEU A 4 0.71 -3.89 -16.07
N ARG A 5 1.32 -5.03 -15.73
CA ARG A 5 1.31 -5.52 -14.36
C ARG A 5 1.98 -4.46 -13.49
N ILE A 6 1.23 -3.88 -12.56
CA ILE A 6 1.77 -2.94 -11.59
C ILE A 6 2.76 -3.73 -10.72
N ALA A 7 4.04 -3.40 -10.83
CA ALA A 7 5.11 -4.09 -10.11
C ALA A 7 5.08 -3.72 -8.61
N GLU A 8 5.57 -4.65 -7.80
CA GLU A 8 5.79 -4.40 -6.38
C GLU A 8 6.82 -3.28 -6.19
N PRO A 9 6.60 -2.32 -5.27
CA PRO A 9 7.53 -1.23 -5.03
C PRO A 9 8.87 -1.72 -4.48
N SER A 10 9.96 -1.14 -4.96
CA SER A 10 11.31 -1.46 -4.48
C SER A 10 11.47 -1.18 -2.98
N PRO A 11 12.16 -2.06 -2.22
CA PRO A 11 12.51 -1.83 -0.82
C PRO A 11 13.28 -0.53 -0.57
N GLN A 12 13.94 0.03 -1.59
CA GLN A 12 14.67 1.30 -1.48
C GLN A 12 13.79 2.49 -1.07
N TYR A 13 12.47 2.40 -1.26
CA TYR A 13 11.53 3.45 -0.87
C TYR A 13 11.11 3.36 0.60
N GLN A 14 11.44 2.26 1.27
CA GLN A 14 10.99 2.02 2.63
C GLN A 14 11.47 3.11 3.58
N THR A 15 10.60 3.48 4.51
CA THR A 15 10.86 4.56 5.47
C THR A 15 10.11 4.30 6.76
N ALA A 16 10.63 4.81 7.89
CA ALA A 16 9.92 4.71 9.16
C ALA A 16 8.57 5.44 9.08
N LEU A 17 7.55 4.90 9.77
CA LEU A 17 6.20 5.49 9.76
C LEU A 17 6.20 6.97 10.16
N LEU A 18 7.05 7.36 11.11
CA LEU A 18 7.16 8.73 11.59
C LEU A 18 7.91 9.66 10.63
N GLU A 19 8.69 9.10 9.70
CA GLU A 19 9.46 9.84 8.70
C GLU A 19 8.73 9.98 7.36
N ALA A 20 7.66 9.21 7.16
CA ALA A 20 6.86 9.22 5.95
C ALA A 20 6.26 10.61 5.67
N ARG A 21 6.66 11.20 4.55
CA ARG A 21 6.23 12.54 4.11
C ARG A 21 4.92 12.48 3.34
N ALA A 22 4.43 13.66 2.96
CA ALA A 22 3.33 13.76 1.99
C ALA A 22 3.70 13.02 0.69
N ARG A 23 2.69 12.42 0.04
CA ARG A 23 2.82 11.66 -1.22
C ARG A 23 3.68 10.39 -1.13
N GLN A 24 3.84 9.82 0.06
CA GLN A 24 4.47 8.52 0.28
C GLN A 24 3.48 7.46 0.79
N CYS A 25 3.67 6.23 0.33
CA CYS A 25 2.81 5.10 0.66
C CYS A 25 2.93 4.70 2.13
N ARG A 26 1.79 4.62 2.82
CA ARG A 26 1.69 4.30 4.26
C ARG A 26 1.38 2.84 4.56
N PHE A 27 1.54 1.94 3.59
CA PHE A 27 1.36 0.52 3.84
C PHE A 27 2.52 0.00 4.70
N ILE A 28 2.22 -0.65 5.82
CA ILE A 28 3.23 -1.22 6.73
C ILE A 28 3.74 -2.54 6.14
N VAL A 29 5.06 -2.64 5.95
CA VAL A 29 5.74 -3.81 5.40
C VAL A 29 6.60 -4.56 6.42
N SER A 30 6.84 -3.95 7.59
CA SER A 30 7.50 -4.63 8.71
C SER A 30 6.56 -5.60 9.41
N GLU A 31 7.11 -6.69 9.91
CA GLU A 31 6.42 -7.61 10.83
C GLU A 31 6.56 -7.17 12.30
N ASP A 32 7.56 -6.34 12.61
CA ASP A 32 7.78 -5.80 13.96
C ASP A 32 6.74 -4.70 14.29
N LEU A 33 6.25 -4.72 15.54
CA LEU A 33 5.24 -3.79 16.07
C LEU A 33 5.83 -2.49 16.67
N ARG A 34 7.14 -2.48 16.99
CA ARG A 34 7.83 -1.34 17.61
C ARG A 34 8.44 -0.42 16.57
N ASP A 35 9.01 -0.99 15.51
CA ASP A 35 9.72 -0.24 14.47
C ASP A 35 8.98 -0.35 13.13
N ALA A 36 7.82 0.29 13.07
CA ALA A 36 6.94 0.21 11.90
C ALA A 36 7.59 0.84 10.65
N VAL A 37 7.87 0.00 9.65
CA VAL A 37 8.39 0.41 8.35
C VAL A 37 7.25 0.49 7.34
N CYS A 38 7.15 1.64 6.67
CA CYS A 38 6.23 1.87 5.56
C CYS A 38 6.90 1.54 4.23
N CYS A 39 6.08 1.19 3.24
CA CYS A 39 6.48 1.05 1.85
C CYS A 39 7.17 2.31 1.28
N GLY A 40 6.66 3.50 1.60
CA GLY A 40 7.26 4.80 1.25
C GLY A 40 7.31 5.16 -0.24
N ALA A 41 6.89 4.25 -1.13
CA ALA A 41 6.84 4.51 -2.57
C ALA A 41 5.91 5.69 -2.92
N PRO A 42 6.15 6.42 -4.03
CA PRO A 42 5.35 7.57 -4.40
C PRO A 42 3.85 7.24 -4.56
N THR A 43 2.99 8.13 -4.10
CA THR A 43 1.55 8.04 -4.28
C THR A 43 1.02 9.12 -5.22
N SER A 44 -0.15 8.87 -5.80
CA SER A 44 -0.95 9.92 -6.44
C SER A 44 -1.43 10.93 -5.40
N GLU A 45 -1.67 12.18 -5.81
CA GLU A 45 -1.94 13.32 -4.91
C GLU A 45 -3.06 13.10 -3.89
N THR A 46 -4.03 12.23 -4.20
CA THR A 46 -5.20 11.98 -3.37
C THR A 46 -5.16 10.68 -2.57
N SER A 47 -4.04 9.93 -2.60
CA SER A 47 -3.97 8.60 -1.96
C SER A 47 -2.83 8.47 -0.96
N SER A 48 -3.11 7.73 0.12
CA SER A 48 -2.10 7.24 1.07
C SER A 48 -1.40 5.95 0.61
N TRP A 49 -1.79 5.36 -0.52
CA TRP A 49 -1.26 4.09 -1.01
C TRP A 49 -0.71 4.22 -2.44
N CYS A 50 0.43 3.60 -2.71
CA CYS A 50 0.96 3.48 -4.08
C CYS A 50 0.07 2.55 -4.91
N GLU A 51 0.22 2.59 -6.23
CA GLU A 51 -0.65 1.85 -7.15
C GLU A 51 -0.68 0.33 -6.89
N TRP A 52 0.43 -0.26 -6.44
CA TRP A 52 0.49 -1.65 -6.02
C TRP A 52 -0.35 -1.91 -4.76
N HIS A 53 -0.08 -1.18 -3.67
CA HIS A 53 -0.78 -1.35 -2.40
C HIS A 53 -2.26 -0.93 -2.44
N ARG A 54 -2.66 -0.08 -3.38
CA ARG A 54 -4.07 0.23 -3.64
C ARG A 54 -4.88 -1.02 -3.98
N GLN A 55 -4.30 -1.99 -4.66
CA GLN A 55 -4.99 -3.24 -5.01
C GLN A 55 -5.25 -4.13 -3.79
N ILE A 56 -4.40 -4.03 -2.77
CA ILE A 56 -4.54 -4.78 -1.51
C ILE A 56 -5.58 -4.12 -0.62
N VAL A 57 -5.47 -2.80 -0.43
CA VAL A 57 -6.33 -2.05 0.49
C VAL A 57 -7.74 -1.86 -0.07
N TYR A 58 -7.87 -1.53 -1.35
CA TYR A 58 -9.16 -1.42 -2.00
C TYR A 58 -9.61 -2.80 -2.47
N THR A 59 -9.99 -3.64 -1.51
CA THR A 59 -10.69 -4.90 -1.80
C THR A 59 -11.93 -4.60 -2.66
N PRO A 60 -12.17 -5.34 -3.76
CA PRO A 60 -13.41 -5.22 -4.52
C PRO A 60 -14.63 -5.49 -3.63
N ARG A 61 -15.72 -4.75 -3.84
CA ARG A 61 -16.95 -4.86 -3.03
C ARG A 61 -17.48 -6.30 -2.94
N SER A 62 -17.39 -7.05 -4.03
CA SER A 62 -17.80 -8.45 -4.12
C SER A 62 -17.06 -9.39 -3.16
N GLU A 63 -15.77 -9.15 -2.91
CA GLU A 63 -14.99 -9.96 -1.97
C GLU A 63 -15.32 -9.60 -0.51
N ARG A 64 -15.58 -8.32 -0.23
CA ARG A 64 -16.10 -7.89 1.08
C ARG A 64 -17.45 -8.53 1.41
N ASP A 65 -18.35 -8.59 0.43
CA ASP A 65 -19.68 -9.18 0.62
C ASP A 65 -19.57 -10.69 0.89
N ARG A 66 -18.67 -11.41 0.19
CA ARG A 66 -18.38 -12.83 0.46
C ARG A 66 -17.87 -13.08 1.89
N ARG A 67 -16.93 -12.25 2.38
CA ARG A 67 -16.39 -12.40 3.74
C ARG A 67 -17.42 -12.15 4.83
N ARG A 68 -18.48 -11.38 4.56
CA ARG A 68 -19.59 -11.14 5.52
C ARG A 68 -20.63 -12.24 5.52
N ALA A 69 -20.74 -13.00 4.44
CA ALA A 69 -21.69 -14.09 4.29
C ALA A 69 -21.16 -15.44 4.77
N ALA A 70 -19.86 -15.52 5.12
CA ALA A 70 -19.18 -16.66 5.74
C ALA A 70 -19.08 -16.46 7.25
#